data_AF-A0A917W5M3-F1
#
_entry.id   AF-A0A917W5M3-F1
#
_cell.length_a   1.000
_cell.length_b   1.000
_cell.length_c   1.000
_cell.angle_alpha   90.00
_cell.angle_beta   90.00
_cell.angle_gamma   90.00
#
_symmetry.space_group_name_H-M   'P 1'
#
loop_
_entity.id
_entity.type
_entity.pdbx_description
1 polymer ?
#
loop_
_entity_poly.entity_id
_entity_poly.type
_entity_poly.pdbx_seq_one_letter_code
_entity_poly.pdbx_strand_id
1 'polypeptide(L)'
;MSIPTPVSYGSADPIPGLRRLLIAGTAGGVGTTTVAALLFAELRQAGNAPFLIDHTGGGLGPRIPGGDEVPAVDHRFRLHDLGRNVAAAAGELADPGTTLIMVTAATPLGRTLAAEHLRMINTGGQQVVVVQVESFGRRPRRSVPTERGTVDPQPAIRGQVLLPVDDVLAAGGRIPYNRLARPTRQAVRRLIAVVRPDLAR
;
A
#
# COMPACT_ATOMS: atom_id res chain seq x y z
N MET A 1 8.19 -23.10 1.34
CA MET A 1 7.60 -23.08 -0.02
C MET A 1 7.78 -21.65 -0.52
N SER A 2 8.47 -21.43 -1.64
CA SER A 2 8.87 -20.08 -2.09
C SER A 2 7.75 -19.37 -2.84
N ILE A 3 7.59 -18.06 -2.62
CA ILE A 3 6.70 -17.20 -3.41
C ILE A 3 7.13 -17.30 -4.90
N PRO A 4 6.22 -17.64 -5.83
CA PRO A 4 6.57 -17.71 -7.25
C PRO A 4 6.98 -16.33 -7.78
N THR A 5 8.07 -16.28 -8.54
CA THR A 5 8.46 -15.10 -9.32
C THR A 5 7.42 -14.84 -10.41
N PRO A 6 6.94 -13.60 -10.62
CA PRO A 6 5.94 -13.36 -11.64
C PRO A 6 6.54 -13.56 -13.03
N VAL A 7 5.94 -14.48 -13.79
CA VAL A 7 6.07 -14.56 -15.25
C VAL A 7 5.43 -13.31 -15.85
N SER A 8 6.16 -12.65 -16.75
CA SER A 8 5.66 -11.49 -17.49
C SER A 8 4.53 -11.94 -18.42
N TYR A 9 3.28 -11.69 -18.01
CA TYR A 9 2.13 -11.88 -18.90
C TYR A 9 1.94 -10.61 -19.72
N GLY A 10 2.50 -10.61 -20.93
CA GLY A 10 2.03 -9.72 -21.97
C GLY A 10 0.53 -9.95 -22.18
N SER A 11 -0.25 -8.86 -22.12
CA SER A 11 -1.62 -8.73 -22.66
C SER A 11 -2.46 -10.02 -22.66
N ALA A 12 -2.77 -10.57 -21.48
CA ALA A 12 -3.82 -11.57 -21.36
C ALA A 12 -5.17 -10.85 -21.18
N ASP A 13 -6.21 -11.30 -21.88
CA ASP A 13 -7.58 -10.81 -21.75
C ASP A 13 -7.96 -10.55 -20.28
N PRO A 14 -8.68 -9.46 -19.98
CA PRO A 14 -9.04 -9.12 -18.62
C PRO A 14 -9.84 -10.27 -18.01
N ILE A 15 -9.32 -10.88 -16.93
CA ILE A 15 -10.07 -11.85 -16.13
C ILE A 15 -11.30 -11.11 -15.60
N PRO A 16 -12.54 -11.48 -15.98
CA PRO A 16 -13.73 -10.77 -15.52
C PRO A 16 -13.83 -10.80 -13.99
N GLY A 17 -14.06 -9.65 -13.38
CA GLY A 17 -14.13 -9.51 -11.92
C GLY A 17 -12.78 -9.61 -11.20
N LEU A 18 -11.65 -9.49 -11.91
CA LEU A 18 -10.34 -9.39 -11.28
C LEU A 18 -10.19 -8.07 -10.53
N ARG A 19 -9.74 -8.17 -9.29
CA ARG A 19 -9.48 -7.05 -8.40
C ARG A 19 -8.01 -6.99 -8.10
N ARG A 20 -7.43 -5.79 -8.16
CA ARG A 20 -6.00 -5.58 -7.89
C ARG A 20 -5.82 -4.47 -6.86
N LEU A 21 -5.05 -4.77 -5.81
CA LEU A 21 -4.44 -3.76 -4.97
C LEU A 21 -2.96 -3.66 -5.34
N LEU A 22 -2.57 -2.51 -5.87
CA LEU A 22 -1.19 -2.18 -6.18
C LEU A 22 -0.63 -1.35 -5.05
N ILE A 23 0.52 -1.72 -4.50
CA ILE A 23 1.15 -0.98 -3.41
C ILE A 23 2.50 -0.49 -3.90
N ALA A 24 2.64 0.82 -4.01
CA ALA A 24 3.84 1.43 -4.58
C ALA A 24 4.28 2.63 -3.74
N GLY A 25 5.58 2.71 -3.49
CA GLY A 25 6.22 3.77 -2.74
C GLY A 25 6.70 4.89 -3.63
N THR A 26 6.57 6.14 -3.18
CA THR A 26 7.11 7.33 -3.86
C THR A 26 8.63 7.38 -3.87
N ALA A 27 9.28 6.65 -2.96
CA ALA A 27 10.74 6.57 -2.86
C ALA A 27 11.19 5.24 -2.23
N GLY A 28 12.49 4.98 -2.23
CA GLY A 28 13.07 3.87 -1.46
C GLY A 28 12.93 4.11 0.05
N GLY A 29 12.70 3.04 0.82
CA GLY A 29 12.69 3.12 2.29
C GLY A 29 11.43 3.71 2.93
N VAL A 30 10.40 4.07 2.15
CA VAL A 30 9.13 4.62 2.67
C VAL A 30 8.22 3.58 3.34
N GLY A 31 8.61 2.31 3.33
CA GLY A 31 7.88 1.23 3.98
C GLY A 31 6.85 0.51 3.11
N THR A 32 6.93 0.58 1.77
CA THR A 32 6.00 -0.09 0.84
C THR A 32 5.76 -1.57 1.19
N THR A 33 6.84 -2.35 1.26
CA THR A 33 6.78 -3.78 1.59
C THR A 33 6.23 -4.06 2.99
N THR A 34 6.49 -3.15 3.94
CA THR A 34 5.90 -3.25 5.28
C THR A 34 4.38 -3.04 5.22
N VAL A 35 3.90 -2.03 4.47
CA VAL A 35 2.46 -1.81 4.27
C VAL A 35 1.82 -3.01 3.57
N ALA A 36 2.47 -3.57 2.54
CA ALA A 36 1.99 -4.76 1.85
C ALA A 36 1.88 -5.98 2.77
N ALA A 37 2.91 -6.25 3.58
CA ALA A 37 2.91 -7.34 4.55
C ALA A 37 1.80 -7.19 5.60
N LEU A 38 1.58 -5.99 6.13
CA LEU A 38 0.52 -5.71 7.11
C LEU A 38 -0.87 -5.87 6.50
N LEU A 39 -1.06 -5.38 5.28
CA LEU A 39 -2.34 -5.48 4.58
C LEU A 39 -2.67 -6.94 4.24
N PHE A 40 -1.72 -7.70 3.70
CA PHE A 40 -1.89 -9.13 3.45
C PHE A 40 -2.25 -9.89 4.72
N ALA A 41 -1.55 -9.62 5.82
CA ALA A 41 -1.75 -10.32 7.10
C ALA A 41 -3.16 -10.14 7.67
N GLU A 42 -3.78 -8.99 7.44
CA GLU A 42 -5.16 -8.74 7.85
C GLU A 42 -6.19 -9.27 6.84
N LEU A 43 -5.92 -9.14 5.53
CA LEU A 43 -6.83 -9.64 4.50
C LEU A 43 -7.01 -11.15 4.57
N ARG A 44 -5.94 -11.90 4.83
CA ARG A 44 -6.02 -13.36 5.01
C ARG A 44 -6.82 -13.79 6.26
N GLN A 45 -7.02 -12.90 7.24
CA GLN A 45 -7.84 -13.23 8.42
C GLN A 45 -9.34 -13.16 8.11
N ALA A 46 -9.72 -12.46 7.03
CA ALA A 46 -11.11 -12.26 6.63
C ALA A 46 -11.69 -13.39 5.76
N GLY A 47 -10.90 -14.43 5.44
CA GLY A 47 -11.31 -15.53 4.56
C GLY A 47 -10.20 -15.92 3.57
N ASN A 48 -10.56 -16.08 2.30
CA ASN A 48 -9.59 -16.38 1.24
C ASN A 48 -8.58 -15.24 1.10
N ALA A 49 -7.28 -15.56 1.23
CA ALA A 49 -6.23 -14.57 1.13
C ALA A 49 -6.06 -14.09 -0.33
N PRO A 50 -5.68 -12.83 -0.57
CA PRO A 50 -5.32 -12.41 -1.92
C PRO A 50 -4.13 -13.21 -2.45
N PHE A 51 -4.10 -13.42 -3.76
CA PHE A 51 -2.89 -13.89 -4.45
C PHE A 51 -1.80 -12.81 -4.37
N LEU A 52 -0.71 -13.13 -3.69
CA LEU A 52 0.37 -12.18 -3.40
C LEU A 52 1.43 -12.19 -4.50
N ILE A 53 1.81 -11.01 -4.98
CA ILE A 53 2.84 -10.84 -6.02
C ILE A 53 3.90 -9.86 -5.53
N ASP A 54 5.12 -10.34 -5.38
CA ASP A 54 6.28 -9.56 -4.95
C ASP A 54 7.14 -9.14 -6.15
N HIS A 55 7.21 -7.85 -6.44
CA HIS A 55 8.08 -7.28 -7.49
C HIS A 55 9.38 -6.71 -6.91
N THR A 56 9.63 -6.87 -5.61
CA THR A 56 10.79 -6.30 -4.90
C THR A 56 11.99 -7.24 -4.80
N GLY A 57 11.92 -8.41 -5.43
CA GLY A 57 13.00 -9.40 -5.41
C GLY A 57 13.03 -10.25 -4.14
N GLY A 58 11.88 -10.50 -3.49
CA GLY A 58 11.76 -11.40 -2.35
C GLY A 58 11.76 -10.71 -0.97
N GLY A 59 11.67 -9.38 -0.92
CA GLY A 59 11.63 -8.64 0.34
C GLY A 59 10.34 -8.84 1.13
N LEU A 60 9.26 -9.28 0.47
CA LEU A 60 7.93 -9.34 1.07
C LEU A 60 7.74 -10.54 1.99
N GLY A 61 8.07 -11.75 1.54
CA GLY A 61 7.90 -13.00 2.31
C GLY A 61 8.48 -12.92 3.73
N PRO A 62 9.73 -12.45 3.91
CA PRO A 62 10.34 -12.28 5.22
C PRO A 62 9.63 -11.28 6.13
N ARG A 63 8.82 -10.35 5.60
CA ARG A 63 8.11 -9.32 6.39
C ARG A 63 6.74 -9.77 6.86
N ILE A 64 6.10 -10.73 6.19
CA ILE A 64 4.72 -11.12 6.48
C ILE A 64 4.62 -11.71 7.90
N PRO A 65 3.77 -11.11 8.78
CA PRO A 65 3.47 -11.70 10.07
C PRO A 65 3.10 -13.17 9.97
N GLY A 66 3.73 -14.06 10.74
CA GLY A 66 3.38 -15.49 10.75
C GLY A 66 3.68 -16.26 9.45
N GLY A 67 4.28 -15.65 8.42
CA GLY A 67 4.52 -16.28 7.11
C GLY A 67 3.37 -16.11 6.11
N ASP A 68 3.54 -16.60 4.89
CA ASP A 68 2.61 -16.47 3.75
C ASP A 68 1.69 -17.68 3.56
N GLU A 69 1.85 -18.72 4.38
CA GLU A 69 1.00 -19.92 4.34
C GLU A 69 -0.44 -19.57 4.73
N VAL A 70 -1.39 -19.94 3.85
CA VAL A 70 -2.82 -19.68 3.99
C VAL A 70 -3.62 -20.90 3.52
N PRO A 71 -4.78 -21.19 4.13
CA PRO A 71 -5.56 -22.38 3.79
C PRO A 71 -6.20 -22.30 2.39
N ALA A 72 -6.49 -21.09 1.90
CA ALA A 72 -7.08 -20.85 0.60
C ALA A 72 -6.68 -19.47 0.05
N VAL A 73 -6.57 -19.39 -1.28
CA VAL A 73 -6.21 -18.16 -2.02
C VAL A 73 -7.34 -17.79 -2.98
N ASP A 74 -7.73 -16.51 -2.98
CA ASP A 74 -8.63 -15.93 -3.98
C ASP A 74 -7.80 -15.47 -5.20
N HIS A 75 -7.83 -16.25 -6.27
CA HIS A 75 -7.11 -15.92 -7.52
C HIS A 75 -7.70 -14.72 -8.28
N ARG A 76 -8.91 -14.28 -7.93
CA ARG A 76 -9.54 -13.07 -8.48
C ARG A 76 -9.22 -11.82 -7.68
N PHE A 77 -8.47 -11.95 -6.58
CA PHE A 77 -8.00 -10.82 -5.82
C PHE A 77 -6.48 -10.85 -5.67
N ARG A 78 -5.81 -9.89 -6.32
CA ARG A 78 -4.34 -9.80 -6.33
C ARG A 78 -3.85 -8.64 -5.50
N LEU A 79 -2.79 -8.87 -4.74
CA LEU A 79 -2.06 -7.85 -4.00
C LEU A 79 -0.63 -7.79 -4.51
N HIS A 80 -0.25 -6.66 -5.08
CA HIS A 80 1.07 -6.44 -5.68
C HIS A 80 1.91 -5.52 -4.79
N ASP A 81 3.07 -5.98 -4.36
CA ASP A 81 4.13 -5.11 -3.84
C ASP A 81 5.02 -4.66 -4.99
N LEU A 82 4.89 -3.40 -5.40
CA LEU A 82 5.65 -2.79 -6.50
C LEU A 82 6.92 -2.09 -6.02
N GLY A 83 7.25 -2.15 -4.73
CA GLY A 83 8.41 -1.45 -4.17
C GLY A 83 8.31 0.06 -4.35
N ARG A 84 9.32 0.71 -4.95
CA ARG A 84 9.35 2.17 -5.17
C ARG A 84 8.76 2.62 -6.52
N ASN A 85 8.01 1.76 -7.21
CA ASN A 85 7.66 1.95 -8.61
C ASN A 85 6.20 2.40 -8.80
N VAL A 86 5.90 3.66 -8.45
CA VAL A 86 4.56 4.24 -8.67
C VAL A 86 4.23 4.34 -10.17
N ALA A 87 5.22 4.59 -11.02
CA ALA A 87 5.01 4.70 -12.47
C ALA A 87 4.46 3.39 -13.08
N ALA A 88 4.95 2.23 -12.62
CA ALA A 88 4.41 0.93 -13.06
C ALA A 88 2.93 0.73 -12.68
N ALA A 89 2.45 1.36 -11.60
CA ALA A 89 1.04 1.29 -11.22
C ALA A 89 0.13 2.15 -12.12
N ALA A 90 0.64 3.21 -12.73
CA ALA A 90 -0.17 4.17 -13.48
C ALA A 90 -0.87 3.54 -14.68
N GLY A 91 -0.20 2.65 -15.42
CA GLY A 91 -0.78 1.96 -16.58
C GLY A 91 -1.90 0.99 -16.21
N GLU A 92 -1.84 0.39 -15.02
CA GLU A 92 -2.81 -0.60 -14.53
C GLU A 92 -4.09 0.06 -13.98
N LEU A 93 -4.05 1.35 -13.67
CA LEU A 93 -5.20 2.07 -13.11
C LEU A 93 -6.29 2.39 -14.15
N ALA A 94 -6.02 2.20 -15.44
CA ALA A 94 -7.05 2.24 -16.47
C ALA A 94 -8.12 1.14 -16.26
N ASP A 95 -7.78 0.06 -15.55
CA ASP A 95 -8.73 -0.99 -15.16
C ASP A 95 -9.54 -0.54 -13.92
N PRO A 96 -10.89 -0.48 -14.02
CA PRO A 96 -11.76 -0.11 -12.90
C PRO A 96 -11.67 -1.03 -11.67
N GLY A 97 -11.16 -2.25 -11.83
CA GLY A 97 -10.90 -3.22 -10.75
C GLY A 97 -9.60 -2.98 -9.99
N THR A 98 -8.80 -1.98 -10.39
CA THR A 98 -7.50 -1.69 -9.79
C THR A 98 -7.59 -0.50 -8.83
N THR A 99 -7.01 -0.65 -7.64
CA THR A 99 -6.77 0.44 -6.68
C THR A 99 -5.30 0.51 -6.32
N LEU A 100 -4.74 1.71 -6.32
CA LEU A 100 -3.37 2.01 -5.91
C LEU A 100 -3.35 2.49 -4.46
N ILE A 101 -2.53 1.83 -3.64
CA ILE A 101 -2.08 2.28 -2.34
C ILE A 101 -0.70 2.92 -2.54
N MET A 102 -0.67 4.24 -2.60
CA MET A 102 0.56 5.02 -2.72
C MET A 102 1.17 5.26 -1.35
N VAL A 103 2.35 4.71 -1.10
CA VAL A 103 3.07 4.83 0.17
C VAL A 103 4.10 5.94 0.09
N THR A 104 4.13 6.84 1.07
CA THR A 104 5.09 7.94 1.11
C THR A 104 5.53 8.23 2.53
N ALA A 105 6.69 8.86 2.70
CA ALA A 105 7.11 9.34 4.02
C ALA A 105 6.20 10.48 4.50
N ALA A 106 5.86 10.50 5.78
CA ALA A 106 5.10 11.56 6.45
C ALA A 106 5.96 12.82 6.70
N THR A 107 6.68 13.28 5.68
CA THR A 107 7.56 14.46 5.70
C THR A 107 7.11 15.46 4.63
N PRO A 108 7.52 16.73 4.69
CA PRO A 108 7.23 17.69 3.63
C PRO A 108 7.65 17.18 2.24
N LEU A 109 8.87 16.65 2.12
CA LEU A 109 9.37 16.08 0.87
C LEU A 109 8.52 14.90 0.38
N GLY A 110 8.18 13.96 1.27
CA GLY A 110 7.32 12.83 0.90
C GLY A 110 5.93 13.26 0.44
N ARG A 111 5.36 14.33 1.02
CA ARG A 111 4.09 14.91 0.57
C ARG A 111 4.20 15.55 -0.81
N THR A 112 5.27 16.28 -1.08
CA THR A 112 5.54 16.86 -2.41
C THR A 112 5.67 15.76 -3.47
N LEU A 113 6.46 14.72 -3.20
CA LEU A 113 6.62 13.59 -4.13
C LEU A 113 5.30 12.87 -4.40
N ALA A 114 4.49 12.65 -3.36
CA ALA A 114 3.16 12.05 -3.54
C ALA A 114 2.25 12.93 -4.41
N ALA A 115 2.26 14.25 -4.20
CA ALA A 115 1.49 15.18 -5.02
C ALA A 115 1.94 15.17 -6.48
N GLU A 116 3.24 15.14 -6.76
CA GLU A 116 3.80 15.03 -8.10
C GLU A 116 3.36 13.73 -8.79
N HIS A 117 3.46 12.60 -8.10
CA HIS A 117 2.98 11.32 -8.63
C HIS A 117 1.47 11.32 -8.89
N LEU A 118 0.67 11.89 -7.99
CA LEU A 118 -0.76 12.00 -8.18
C LEU A 118 -1.13 12.87 -9.39
N ARG A 119 -0.39 13.95 -9.66
CA ARG A 119 -0.60 14.77 -10.87
C ARG A 119 -0.28 14.01 -12.16
N MET A 120 0.68 13.08 -12.13
CA MET A 120 1.01 12.23 -13.28
C MET A 120 -0.02 11.11 -13.51
N ILE A 121 -0.72 10.68 -12.45
CA ILE A 121 -1.74 9.63 -12.54
C ILE A 121 -3.08 10.27 -12.93
N ASN A 122 -3.46 10.11 -14.20
CA ASN A 122 -4.69 10.70 -14.75
C ASN A 122 -5.94 9.82 -14.53
N THR A 123 -6.25 9.46 -13.28
CA THR A 123 -7.35 8.52 -12.95
C THR A 123 -8.51 9.16 -12.19
N GLY A 124 -8.53 10.50 -12.10
CA GLY A 124 -9.48 11.22 -11.24
C GLY A 124 -9.32 10.91 -9.74
N GLY A 125 -8.25 10.21 -9.36
CA GLY A 125 -7.81 9.93 -7.98
C GLY A 125 -8.69 9.01 -7.12
N GLN A 126 -9.91 8.67 -7.58
CA GLN A 126 -10.85 7.81 -6.85
C GLN A 126 -10.37 6.36 -6.70
N GLN A 127 -9.32 5.97 -7.40
CA GLN A 127 -8.65 4.67 -7.28
C GLN A 127 -7.35 4.75 -6.46
N VAL A 128 -7.04 5.89 -5.84
CA VAL A 128 -5.78 6.09 -5.11
C VAL A 128 -6.02 6.35 -3.63
N VAL A 129 -5.36 5.55 -2.79
CA VAL A 129 -5.27 5.73 -1.34
C VAL A 129 -3.83 6.11 -0.99
N VAL A 130 -3.63 7.19 -0.25
CA VAL A 130 -2.29 7.63 0.16
C VAL A 130 -2.02 7.19 1.59
N VAL A 131 -0.95 6.40 1.79
CA VAL A 131 -0.45 6.00 3.10
C VAL A 131 0.80 6.80 3.42
N GLN A 132 0.71 7.68 4.42
CA GLN A 132 1.86 8.41 4.94
C GLN A 132 2.47 7.63 6.09
N VAL A 133 3.74 7.26 5.97
CA VAL A 133 4.46 6.48 6.98
C VAL A 133 5.36 7.42 7.76
N GLU A 134 5.14 7.53 9.07
CA GLU A 134 6.08 8.21 9.93
C GLU A 134 7.34 7.36 10.09
N SER A 135 8.50 7.97 9.89
CA SER A 135 9.80 7.32 9.96
C SER A 135 10.58 7.75 11.21
N PHE A 136 11.35 6.82 11.77
CA PHE A 136 12.31 7.08 12.85
C PHE A 136 13.27 8.23 12.52
N GLY A 137 13.58 9.07 13.51
CA GLY A 137 14.58 10.14 13.39
C GLY A 137 14.08 11.49 12.86
N ARG A 138 12.81 11.59 12.43
CA ARG A 138 12.19 12.86 12.07
C ARG A 138 10.79 12.97 12.69
N ARG A 139 10.73 13.25 13.99
CA ARG A 139 9.48 13.79 14.56
C ARG A 139 9.16 15.07 13.79
N PRO A 140 7.96 15.21 13.20
CA PRO A 140 7.52 16.53 12.81
C PRO A 140 7.55 17.37 14.08
N ARG A 141 8.39 18.41 14.13
CA ARG A 141 8.08 19.54 15.02
C ARG A 141 6.65 19.92 14.66
N ARG A 142 5.76 19.89 15.65
CA ARG A 142 4.36 20.27 15.50
C ARG A 142 4.32 21.64 14.83
N SER A 143 4.05 21.66 13.54
CA SER A 143 3.76 22.87 12.79
C SER A 143 2.31 22.78 12.39
N VAL A 144 1.46 23.40 13.22
CA VAL A 144 0.24 24.03 12.71
C VAL A 144 0.73 25.19 11.84
N PRO A 145 0.32 25.22 10.57
CA PRO A 145 -0.32 26.44 10.10
C PRO A 145 -1.71 26.12 9.55
N THR A 146 -2.73 26.61 10.24
CA THR A 146 -3.87 27.24 9.60
C THR A 146 -3.34 28.42 8.80
N GLU A 147 -3.33 28.35 7.48
CA GLU A 147 -3.46 29.54 6.64
C GLU A 147 -3.74 29.21 5.17
N ARG A 148 -4.64 30.01 4.62
CA ARG A 148 -5.19 29.99 3.27
C ARG A 148 -4.07 30.34 2.28
N GLY A 149 -3.35 29.34 1.79
CA GLY A 149 -2.60 29.43 0.54
C GLY A 149 -3.46 28.83 -0.57
N THR A 150 -3.49 29.47 -1.74
CA THR A 150 -4.20 29.03 -2.94
C THR A 150 -4.19 27.51 -3.08
N VAL A 151 -5.37 26.90 -2.92
CA VAL A 151 -5.57 25.46 -3.06
C VAL A 151 -5.39 25.12 -4.52
N ASP A 152 -4.16 24.76 -4.87
CA ASP A 152 -3.88 23.96 -6.04
C ASP A 152 -4.85 22.76 -5.97
N PRO A 153 -5.71 22.51 -6.98
CA PRO A 153 -6.76 21.52 -6.86
C PRO A 153 -6.13 20.19 -6.49
N GLN A 154 -6.36 19.74 -5.25
CA GLN A 154 -5.79 18.48 -4.80
C GLN A 154 -6.35 17.39 -5.70
N PRO A 155 -5.50 16.56 -6.32
CA PRO A 155 -5.97 15.41 -7.07
C PRO A 155 -6.87 14.59 -6.12
N ALA A 156 -8.07 14.25 -6.59
CA ALA A 156 -9.13 13.74 -5.74
C ALA A 156 -8.84 12.32 -5.25
N ILE A 157 -8.05 12.16 -4.18
CA ILE A 157 -7.73 10.84 -3.61
C ILE A 157 -8.94 10.23 -2.89
N ARG A 158 -9.07 8.90 -2.95
CA ARG A 158 -10.13 8.17 -2.22
C ARG A 158 -10.00 8.30 -0.71
N GLY A 159 -8.75 8.31 -0.22
CA GLY A 159 -8.51 8.36 1.21
C GLY A 159 -7.04 8.52 1.55
N GLN A 160 -6.81 8.93 2.80
CA GLN A 160 -5.48 9.13 3.35
C GLN A 160 -5.39 8.44 4.72
N VAL A 161 -4.30 7.72 4.94
CA VAL A 161 -4.00 7.02 6.20
C VAL A 161 -2.61 7.41 6.66
N LEU A 162 -2.47 7.73 7.95
CA LEU A 162 -1.18 7.91 8.60
C LEU A 162 -0.82 6.61 9.33
N LEU A 163 0.30 5.99 8.97
CA LEU A 163 0.90 4.89 9.71
C LEU A 163 1.94 5.48 10.67
N PRO A 164 1.69 5.45 11.99
CA PRO A 164 2.57 6.07 12.97
C PRO A 164 3.90 5.31 13.11
N VAL A 165 4.88 5.97 13.72
CA VAL A 165 6.15 5.35 14.10
C VAL A 165 5.90 4.16 15.05
N ASP A 166 6.53 3.02 14.77
CA ASP A 166 6.45 1.81 15.60
C ASP A 166 7.78 1.05 15.53
N ASP A 167 8.43 0.85 16.68
CA ASP A 167 9.78 0.26 16.79
C ASP A 167 9.79 -1.17 16.21
N VAL A 168 8.66 -1.85 16.35
CA VAL A 168 8.48 -3.21 15.85
C VAL A 168 8.59 -3.27 14.32
N LEU A 169 8.20 -2.20 13.63
CA LEU A 169 8.28 -2.15 12.17
C LEU A 169 9.71 -1.92 11.68
N ALA A 170 10.58 -1.29 12.49
CA ALA A 170 11.97 -0.97 12.12
C ALA A 170 12.94 -2.15 12.26
N ALA A 171 12.60 -3.18 13.05
CA ALA A 171 13.49 -4.29 13.39
C ALA A 171 13.91 -5.21 12.22
N GLY A 172 13.38 -5.00 11.01
CA GLY A 172 13.55 -5.92 9.88
C GLY A 172 12.88 -7.28 10.13
N GLY A 173 13.03 -8.22 9.18
CA GLY A 173 12.49 -9.58 9.32
C GLY A 173 10.97 -9.65 9.53
N ARG A 174 10.46 -10.76 10.08
CA ARG A 174 9.02 -10.96 10.24
C ARG A 174 8.44 -9.94 11.20
N ILE A 175 7.34 -9.30 10.81
CA ILE A 175 6.65 -8.35 11.69
C ILE A 175 5.91 -9.13 12.80
N PRO A 176 6.26 -8.97 14.09
CA PRO A 176 5.52 -9.58 15.18
C PRO A 176 4.24 -8.77 15.45
N TYR A 177 3.17 -9.11 14.72
CA TYR A 177 1.91 -8.36 14.69
C TYR A 177 1.28 -8.14 16.08
N ASN A 178 1.43 -9.12 16.98
CA ASN A 178 0.96 -9.03 18.37
C ASN A 178 1.66 -7.94 19.19
N ARG A 179 2.89 -7.55 18.82
CA ARG A 179 3.69 -6.51 19.50
C ARG A 179 3.48 -5.12 18.92
N LEU A 180 2.78 -4.98 17.80
CA LEU A 180 2.48 -3.66 17.22
C LEU A 180 1.74 -2.77 18.23
N ALA A 181 2.12 -1.50 18.25
CA ALA A 181 1.43 -0.51 19.06
C ALA A 181 -0.04 -0.39 18.62
N ARG A 182 -0.92 -0.06 19.57
CA ARG A 182 -2.36 0.11 19.30
C ARG A 182 -2.64 1.13 18.16
N PRO A 183 -1.97 2.29 18.09
CA PRO A 183 -2.17 3.25 16.99
C PRO A 183 -1.82 2.66 15.62
N THR A 184 -0.75 1.88 15.52
CA THR A 184 -0.33 1.20 14.29
C THR A 184 -1.39 0.22 13.81
N ARG A 185 -1.90 -0.63 14.71
CA ARG A 185 -3.00 -1.56 14.38
C ARG A 185 -4.27 -0.84 13.95
N GLN A 186 -4.59 0.29 14.59
CA GLN A 186 -5.74 1.12 14.19
C GLN A 186 -5.55 1.73 12.80
N ALA A 187 -4.36 2.20 12.46
CA ALA A 187 -4.03 2.72 11.13
C ALA A 187 -4.18 1.63 10.05
N VAL A 188 -3.67 0.42 10.30
CA VAL A 188 -3.83 -0.72 9.37
C VAL A 188 -5.31 -1.07 9.18
N ARG A 189 -6.10 -1.14 10.26
CA ARG A 189 -7.55 -1.37 10.16
C ARG A 189 -8.28 -0.27 9.39
N ARG A 190 -7.86 0.98 9.57
CA ARG A 190 -8.40 2.11 8.80
C ARG A 190 -8.06 1.98 7.31
N LEU A 191 -6.84 1.57 6.96
CA LEU A 191 -6.46 1.29 5.58
C LEU A 191 -7.37 0.23 4.96
N ILE A 192 -7.60 -0.87 5.67
CA ILE A 192 -8.52 -1.93 5.22
C ILE A 192 -9.93 -1.38 5.01
N ALA A 193 -10.43 -0.57 5.94
CA ALA A 193 -11.76 0.02 5.82
C ALA A 193 -11.89 0.90 4.57
N VAL A 194 -10.83 1.62 4.17
CA VAL A 194 -10.80 2.46 2.96
C VAL A 194 -10.80 1.62 1.68
N VAL A 195 -10.10 0.48 1.66
CA VAL A 195 -10.03 -0.39 0.46
C VAL A 195 -11.09 -1.50 0.45
N ARG A 196 -11.87 -1.65 1.53
CA ARG A 196 -12.95 -2.64 1.63
C ARG A 196 -13.96 -2.59 0.47
N PRO A 197 -14.36 -1.42 -0.05
CA PRO A 197 -15.26 -1.36 -1.21
C PRO A 197 -14.69 -2.03 -2.47
N ASP A 198 -13.37 -2.22 -2.57
CA ASP A 198 -12.76 -2.99 -3.66
C ASP A 198 -12.84 -4.49 -3.40
N LEU A 199 -12.79 -4.90 -2.12
CA LEU A 199 -12.82 -6.30 -1.69
C LEU A 199 -14.19 -6.97 -1.79
N ALA A 200 -15.25 -6.21 -2.06
CA ALA A 200 -16.63 -6.71 -2.13
C ALA A 200 -17.22 -6.73 -3.56
N ARG A 201 -16.47 -6.23 -4.55
CA ARG A 201 -16.85 -6.27 -5.97
C ARG A 201 -16.58 -7.64 -6.57
#